data_AF-A0A956M6M3-F1
#
_entry.id   AF-A0A956M6M3-F1
#
_cell.length_a   1.000
_cell.length_b   1.000
_cell.length_c   1.000
_cell.angle_alpha   90.00
_cell.angle_beta   90.00
_cell.angle_gamma   90.00
#
_symmetry.space_group_name_H-M   'P 1'
#
loop_
_entity.id
_entity.type
_entity.pdbx_description
1 polymer ?
#
loop_
_entity_poly.entity_id
_entity_poly.type
_entity_poly.pdbx_seq_one_letter_code
_entity_poly.pdbx_strand_id
1 'polypeptide(L)'
;MNLKKITLYTIIGISFIFITKTMATFVPGFYNGLRVAKINSLLLFAASLPVVGFFVAFKKTAIQDDQETLRLASLIAISTAAGTSLVLFADVLALFKIQNMDLNFERFGVELLYSLSLLYFFIVFNRGNSTKMSSALKQAVFLALVGAAFSAIIQSYIFMSYVTFGDIRLVGYNSPHFPLLLIPLFIFMFFAKFYFFLTYYREIGSDSV
;
A
#
# COMPACT_ATOMS: atom_id res chain seq x y z
N MET A 1 -8.61 3.07 20.58
CA MET A 1 -8.14 3.72 19.34
C MET A 1 -9.29 3.71 18.36
N ASN A 2 -9.74 4.87 17.86
CA ASN A 2 -10.94 4.94 17.04
C ASN A 2 -10.61 4.48 15.60
N LEU A 3 -11.03 3.26 15.24
CA LEU A 3 -10.80 2.64 13.92
C LEU A 3 -11.28 3.53 12.78
N LYS A 4 -12.41 4.22 12.96
CA LYS A 4 -12.98 5.16 11.96
C LYS A 4 -12.02 6.32 11.68
N LYS A 5 -11.48 6.96 12.73
CA LYS A 5 -10.50 8.06 12.57
C LYS A 5 -9.24 7.60 11.84
N ILE A 6 -8.75 6.41 12.19
CA ILE A 6 -7.55 5.87 11.55
C ILE A 6 -7.80 5.51 10.10
N THR A 7 -8.94 4.90 9.78
CA THR A 7 -9.33 4.60 8.40
C THR A 7 -9.37 5.87 7.56
N LEU A 8 -9.87 6.99 8.10
CA LEU A 8 -9.81 8.29 7.43
C LEU A 8 -8.36 8.74 7.18
N TYR A 9 -7.49 8.65 8.18
CA TYR A 9 -6.06 8.97 7.98
C TYR A 9 -5.39 8.03 6.97
N THR A 10 -5.80 6.76 6.90
CA THR A 10 -5.35 5.82 5.87
C THR A 10 -5.78 6.27 4.49
N ILE A 11 -7.03 6.69 4.30
CA ILE A 11 -7.55 7.23 3.02
C ILE A 11 -6.72 8.44 2.57
N ILE A 12 -6.44 9.37 3.50
CA ILE A 12 -5.60 10.55 3.22
C ILE A 12 -4.18 10.12 2.86
N GLY A 13 -3.58 9.22 3.63
CA GLY A 13 -2.22 8.73 3.43
C GLY A 13 -2.03 8.03 2.09
N ILE A 14 -2.91 7.09 1.72
CA ILE A 14 -2.81 6.39 0.42
C ILE A 14 -3.02 7.34 -0.75
N SER A 15 -3.86 8.37 -0.60
CA SER A 15 -4.09 9.38 -1.63
C SER A 15 -2.85 10.25 -1.82
N PHE A 16 -2.23 10.68 -0.72
CA PHE A 16 -0.97 11.42 -0.77
C PHE A 16 0.16 10.62 -1.42
N ILE A 17 0.33 9.35 -1.03
CA ILE A 17 1.34 8.45 -1.62
C ILE A 17 1.09 8.28 -3.12
N PHE A 18 -0.16 8.08 -3.53
CA PHE A 18 -0.52 7.96 -4.95
C PHE A 18 -0.17 9.22 -5.73
N ILE A 19 -0.66 10.39 -5.31
CA ILE A 19 -0.38 11.67 -5.98
C ILE A 19 1.12 11.90 -6.10
N THR A 20 1.86 11.68 -5.02
CA THR A 20 3.32 11.86 -4.98
C THR A 20 4.04 10.93 -5.98
N LYS A 21 3.71 9.64 -5.98
CA LYS A 21 4.29 8.68 -6.93
C LYS A 21 3.92 9.04 -8.37
N THR A 22 2.69 9.49 -8.60
CA THR A 22 2.20 9.91 -9.92
C THR A 22 2.85 11.21 -10.42
N MET A 23 3.06 12.20 -9.55
CA MET A 23 3.76 13.45 -9.91
C MET A 23 5.20 13.19 -10.35
N ALA A 24 5.90 12.25 -9.69
CA ALA A 24 7.25 11.85 -10.09
C ALA A 24 7.30 11.31 -11.53
N THR A 25 6.23 10.67 -12.00
CA THR A 25 6.13 10.10 -13.35
C THR A 25 5.81 11.16 -14.40
N PHE A 26 4.86 12.06 -14.14
CA PHE A 26 4.40 13.05 -15.12
C PHE A 26 5.26 14.32 -15.18
N VAL A 27 5.98 14.63 -14.11
CA VAL A 27 6.87 15.79 -14.05
C VAL A 27 8.28 15.33 -13.65
N PRO A 28 9.03 14.71 -14.58
CA PRO A 28 10.40 14.30 -14.33
C PRO A 28 11.22 15.49 -13.85
N GLY A 29 11.92 15.32 -12.72
CA GLY A 29 12.72 16.38 -12.11
C GLY A 29 11.98 17.29 -11.11
N PHE A 30 10.69 17.07 -10.86
CA PHE A 30 9.94 17.79 -9.80
C PHE A 30 10.63 17.70 -8.42
N TYR A 31 11.29 16.57 -8.15
CA TYR A 31 12.02 16.32 -6.90
C TYR A 31 13.53 16.62 -6.98
N ASN A 32 14.02 17.29 -8.04
CA ASN A 32 15.45 17.63 -8.17
C ASN A 32 15.93 18.60 -7.09
N GLY A 33 15.03 19.43 -6.55
CA GLY A 33 15.33 20.29 -5.42
C GLY A 33 15.49 19.47 -4.14
N LEU A 34 16.68 19.46 -3.54
CA LEU A 34 16.95 18.72 -2.29
C LEU A 34 15.95 19.03 -1.16
N ARG A 35 15.49 20.28 -1.06
CA ARG A 35 14.46 20.68 -0.07
C ARG A 35 13.12 19.98 -0.35
N VAL A 36 12.71 19.93 -1.61
CA VAL A 36 11.46 19.28 -2.03
C VAL A 36 11.55 17.77 -1.81
N ALA A 37 12.67 17.15 -2.18
CA ALA A 37 12.91 15.72 -1.93
C ALA A 37 12.83 15.37 -0.43
N LYS A 38 13.48 16.15 0.44
CA LYS A 38 13.44 15.94 1.90
C LYS A 38 12.04 16.05 2.48
N ILE A 39 11.29 17.10 2.12
CA ILE A 39 9.91 17.31 2.58
C ILE A 39 9.03 16.16 2.07
N ASN A 40 9.17 15.80 0.80
CA ASN A 40 8.40 14.73 0.20
C ASN A 40 8.62 13.38 0.88
N SER A 41 9.88 13.01 1.16
CA SER A 41 10.18 11.75 1.85
C SER A 41 9.65 11.72 3.28
N LEU A 42 9.72 12.84 4.01
CA LEU A 42 9.10 12.96 5.33
C LEU A 42 7.58 12.77 5.27
N LEU A 43 6.93 13.40 4.30
CA LEU A 43 5.49 13.28 4.12
C LEU A 43 5.09 11.87 3.66
N LEU A 44 5.87 11.21 2.80
CA LEU A 44 5.64 9.82 2.40
C LEU A 44 5.74 8.86 3.58
N PHE A 45 6.76 9.03 4.43
CA PHE A 45 6.89 8.28 5.67
C PHE A 45 5.70 8.54 6.60
N ALA A 46 5.35 9.81 6.84
CA ALA A 46 4.20 10.15 7.69
C ALA A 46 2.89 9.58 7.14
N ALA A 47 2.71 9.56 5.82
CA ALA A 47 1.53 9.02 5.14
C ALA A 47 1.45 7.48 5.18
N SER A 48 2.56 6.77 5.40
CA SER A 48 2.54 5.31 5.53
C SER A 48 2.12 4.85 6.93
N LEU A 49 2.36 5.65 7.97
CA LEU A 49 2.03 5.28 9.36
C LEU A 49 0.54 5.01 9.60
N PRO A 50 -0.42 5.79 9.06
CA PRO A 50 -1.84 5.45 9.15
C PRO A 50 -2.22 4.09 8.58
N VAL A 51 -1.48 3.56 7.61
CA VAL A 51 -1.73 2.22 7.06
C VAL A 51 -1.40 1.15 8.09
N VAL A 52 -0.27 1.30 8.79
CA VAL A 52 0.10 0.43 9.92
C VAL A 52 -0.94 0.55 11.03
N GLY A 53 -1.29 1.78 11.39
CA GLY A 53 -2.31 2.08 12.39
C GLY A 53 -3.65 1.43 12.07
N PHE A 54 -4.05 1.40 10.79
CA PHE A 54 -5.27 0.74 10.36
C PHE A 54 -5.25 -0.74 10.68
N PHE A 55 -4.21 -1.49 10.27
CA PHE A 55 -4.18 -2.92 10.53
C PHE A 55 -4.09 -3.25 12.02
N VAL A 56 -3.39 -2.42 12.81
CA VAL A 56 -3.36 -2.55 14.28
C VAL A 56 -4.75 -2.33 14.88
N ALA A 57 -5.44 -1.25 14.48
CA ALA A 57 -6.79 -0.95 14.94
C ALA A 57 -7.77 -2.06 14.52
N PHE A 58 -7.74 -2.43 13.25
CA PHE A 58 -8.57 -3.47 12.65
C PHE A 58 -8.41 -4.79 13.40
N LYS A 59 -7.18 -5.22 13.66
CA LYS A 59 -6.90 -6.43 14.45
C LYS A 59 -7.50 -6.36 15.85
N LYS A 60 -7.44 -5.20 16.50
CA LYS A 60 -7.89 -5.02 17.89
C LYS A 60 -9.41 -4.92 18.01
N THR A 61 -10.09 -4.32 17.03
CA THR A 61 -11.50 -3.92 17.19
C THR A 61 -12.46 -4.61 16.22
N ALA A 62 -11.99 -5.12 15.07
CA ALA A 62 -12.85 -5.67 14.03
C ALA A 62 -12.78 -7.20 13.90
N ILE A 63 -11.79 -7.85 14.51
CA ILE A 63 -11.60 -9.30 14.45
C ILE A 63 -12.21 -9.95 15.70
N GLN A 64 -13.15 -10.88 15.50
CA GLN A 64 -13.75 -11.68 16.56
C GLN A 64 -12.77 -12.77 17.03
N ASP A 65 -12.95 -13.29 18.26
CA ASP A 65 -11.98 -14.20 18.86
C ASP A 65 -11.82 -15.55 18.14
N ASP A 66 -12.85 -15.96 17.40
CA ASP A 66 -12.93 -17.18 16.59
C ASP A 66 -12.27 -17.04 15.19
N GLN A 67 -11.89 -15.82 14.79
CA GLN A 67 -11.34 -15.56 13.45
C GLN A 67 -9.80 -15.63 13.38
N GLU A 68 -9.24 -16.79 13.75
CA GLU A 68 -7.77 -16.98 13.82
C GLU A 68 -7.04 -16.69 12.51
N THR A 69 -7.57 -17.14 11.37
CA THR A 69 -6.93 -16.91 10.06
C THR A 69 -6.88 -15.42 9.72
N LEU A 70 -7.93 -14.65 10.03
CA LEU A 70 -7.96 -13.20 9.79
C LEU A 70 -7.01 -12.46 10.74
N ARG A 71 -6.87 -12.95 11.98
CA ARG A 71 -5.90 -12.44 12.95
C ARG A 71 -4.47 -12.63 12.44
N LEU A 72 -4.14 -13.80 11.89
CA LEU A 72 -2.84 -14.06 11.27
C LEU A 72 -2.62 -13.17 10.03
N ALA A 73 -3.59 -13.10 9.13
CA ALA A 73 -3.50 -12.26 7.94
C ALA A 73 -3.27 -10.77 8.28
N SER A 74 -3.93 -10.29 9.34
CA SER A 74 -3.74 -8.94 9.84
C SER A 74 -2.37 -8.73 10.49
N LEU A 75 -1.83 -9.72 11.21
CA LEU A 75 -0.47 -9.67 11.74
C LEU A 75 0.58 -9.57 10.62
N ILE A 76 0.45 -10.38 9.57
CA ILE A 76 1.35 -10.32 8.41
C ILE A 76 1.24 -8.94 7.73
N ALA A 77 0.03 -8.40 7.60
CA ALA A 77 -0.20 -7.05 7.05
C ALA A 77 0.42 -5.95 7.92
N ILE A 78 0.35 -6.06 9.25
CA ILE A 78 1.03 -5.14 10.17
C ILE A 78 2.53 -5.19 9.94
N SER A 79 3.13 -6.39 9.95
CA SER A 79 4.58 -6.56 9.83
C SER A 79 5.11 -6.01 8.51
N THR A 80 4.44 -6.29 7.40
CA THR A 80 4.87 -5.83 6.06
C THR A 80 4.61 -4.34 5.84
N ALA A 81 3.51 -3.78 6.38
CA ALA A 81 3.26 -2.34 6.34
C ALA A 81 4.27 -1.56 7.21
N ALA A 82 4.63 -2.11 8.37
CA ALA A 82 5.67 -1.55 9.25
C ALA A 82 7.03 -1.60 8.55
N GLY A 83 7.38 -2.74 7.94
CA GLY A 83 8.59 -2.86 7.11
C GLY A 83 8.64 -1.81 6.01
N THR A 84 7.53 -1.59 5.28
CA THR A 84 7.45 -0.56 4.23
C THR A 84 7.70 0.84 4.81
N SER A 85 7.14 1.12 5.99
CA SER A 85 7.35 2.39 6.68
C SER A 85 8.79 2.57 7.15
N LEU A 86 9.47 1.49 7.57
CA LEU A 86 10.88 1.52 7.95
C LEU A 86 11.80 1.79 6.76
N VAL A 87 11.51 1.21 5.58
CA VAL A 87 12.24 1.52 4.34
C VAL A 87 12.10 3.02 4.01
N LEU A 88 10.88 3.56 4.08
CA LEU A 88 10.65 5.00 3.86
C LEU A 88 11.36 5.87 4.90
N PHE A 89 11.44 5.42 6.16
CA PHE A 89 12.19 6.11 7.20
C PHE A 89 13.70 6.11 6.91
N ALA A 90 14.25 4.99 6.45
CA ALA A 90 15.64 4.92 6.05
C ALA A 90 15.95 5.84 4.85
N ASP A 91 15.03 5.97 3.89
CA ASP A 91 15.14 6.95 2.79
C ASP A 91 15.22 8.39 3.32
N VAL A 92 14.45 8.71 4.36
CA VAL A 92 14.55 10.01 5.06
C VAL A 92 15.96 10.16 5.66
N LEU A 93 16.46 9.18 6.41
CA LEU A 93 17.80 9.28 7.02
C LEU A 93 18.90 9.46 5.98
N ALA A 94 18.81 8.75 4.85
CA ALA A 94 19.75 8.86 3.74
C ALA A 94 19.73 10.26 3.10
N LEU A 95 18.55 10.82 2.82
CA LEU A 95 18.43 12.17 2.23
C LEU A 95 18.91 13.28 3.17
N PHE A 96 18.82 13.06 4.48
CA PHE A 96 19.36 13.97 5.49
C PHE A 96 20.86 13.78 5.74
N LYS A 97 21.53 12.85 5.04
CA LYS A 97 22.94 12.48 5.22
C LYS A 97 23.27 12.05 6.66
N ILE A 98 22.28 11.51 7.38
CA ILE A 98 22.47 10.96 8.73
C ILE A 98 23.14 9.60 8.64
N GLN A 99 22.72 8.78 7.67
CA GLN A 99 23.30 7.46 7.42
C GLN A 99 23.19 7.10 5.94
N ASN A 100 24.30 6.62 5.35
CA ASN A 100 24.27 6.08 3.99
C ASN A 100 23.83 4.61 4.07
N MET A 101 22.59 4.34 3.67
CA MET A 101 22.09 2.98 3.52
C MET A 101 21.67 2.78 2.07
N ASP A 102 22.28 1.82 1.38
CA ASP A 102 21.74 1.30 0.12
C ASP A 102 20.75 0.19 0.48
N LEU A 103 19.45 0.49 0.35
CA LEU A 103 18.36 -0.42 0.70
C LEU A 103 17.54 -0.82 -0.52
N ASN A 104 18.16 -0.82 -1.70
CA ASN A 104 17.43 -1.12 -2.94
C ASN A 104 16.85 -2.55 -2.91
N PHE A 105 17.63 -3.54 -2.48
CA PHE A 105 17.14 -4.93 -2.37
C PHE A 105 15.98 -5.05 -1.36
N GLU A 106 16.15 -4.48 -0.17
CA GLU A 106 15.17 -4.46 0.90
C GLU A 106 13.89 -3.74 0.46
N ARG A 107 14.02 -2.63 -0.28
CA ARG A 107 12.89 -1.87 -0.83
C ARG A 107 12.02 -2.74 -1.72
N PHE A 108 12.61 -3.39 -2.73
CA PHE A 108 11.83 -4.24 -3.64
C PHE A 108 11.28 -5.48 -2.93
N GLY A 109 12.07 -6.11 -2.05
CA GLY A 109 11.62 -7.26 -1.27
C GLY A 109 10.44 -6.93 -0.37
N VAL A 110 10.51 -5.80 0.35
CA VAL A 110 9.44 -5.35 1.26
C VAL A 110 8.19 -4.92 0.48
N GLU A 111 8.32 -4.23 -0.66
CA GLU A 111 7.17 -3.89 -1.51
C GLU A 111 6.46 -5.14 -2.05
N LEU A 112 7.22 -6.17 -2.46
CA LEU A 112 6.67 -7.47 -2.85
C LEU A 112 5.94 -8.14 -1.68
N LEU A 113 6.60 -8.30 -0.53
CA LEU A 113 5.99 -8.91 0.65
C LEU A 113 4.72 -8.18 1.09
N TYR A 114 4.72 -6.84 1.04
CA TYR A 114 3.54 -6.03 1.34
C TYR A 114 2.39 -6.29 0.35
N SER A 115 2.68 -6.37 -0.94
CA SER A 115 1.66 -6.66 -1.96
C SER A 115 1.03 -8.04 -1.79
N LEU A 116 1.85 -9.07 -1.50
CA LEU A 116 1.39 -10.43 -1.22
C LEU A 116 0.61 -10.49 0.09
N SER A 117 1.04 -9.77 1.11
CA SER A 117 0.32 -9.69 2.39
C SER A 117 -1.04 -9.03 2.23
N LEU A 118 -1.16 -7.97 1.43
CA LEU A 118 -2.45 -7.34 1.14
C LEU A 118 -3.38 -8.30 0.39
N LEU A 119 -2.85 -9.02 -0.60
CA LEU A 119 -3.62 -10.02 -1.33
C LEU A 119 -4.14 -11.11 -0.38
N TYR A 120 -3.27 -11.66 0.47
CA TYR A 120 -3.65 -12.64 1.47
C TYR A 120 -4.71 -12.10 2.44
N PHE A 121 -4.53 -10.86 2.93
CA PHE A 121 -5.50 -10.19 3.77
C PHE A 121 -6.87 -10.10 3.10
N PHE A 122 -6.96 -9.63 1.86
CA PHE A 122 -8.24 -9.51 1.15
C PHE A 122 -8.89 -10.87 0.84
N ILE A 123 -8.10 -11.91 0.54
CA ILE A 123 -8.63 -13.28 0.37
C ILE A 123 -9.30 -13.75 1.67
N VAL A 124 -8.58 -13.63 2.79
CA VAL A 124 -9.07 -14.09 4.10
C VAL A 124 -10.24 -13.24 4.57
N PHE A 125 -10.18 -11.92 4.40
CA PHE A 125 -11.25 -11.00 4.76
C PHE A 125 -12.53 -11.28 3.95
N ASN A 126 -12.41 -11.48 2.64
CA ASN A 126 -13.54 -11.81 1.77
C ASN A 126 -14.19 -13.14 2.19
N ARG A 127 -13.38 -14.18 2.46
CA ARG A 127 -13.88 -15.50 2.88
C ARG A 127 -14.54 -15.47 4.26
N GLY A 128 -13.88 -14.86 5.24
CA GLY A 128 -14.29 -14.90 6.65
C GLY A 128 -15.51 -14.03 6.98
N ASN A 129 -15.79 -13.00 6.17
CA ASN A 129 -16.87 -12.05 6.43
C ASN A 129 -17.94 -11.99 5.32
N SER A 130 -17.88 -12.86 4.30
CA SER A 130 -18.79 -12.85 3.13
C SER A 130 -20.28 -12.79 3.46
N THR A 131 -20.72 -13.36 4.59
CA THR A 131 -22.14 -13.38 4.98
C THR A 131 -22.58 -12.12 5.74
N LYS A 132 -21.66 -11.43 6.42
CA LYS A 132 -21.95 -10.27 7.30
C LYS A 132 -21.76 -8.91 6.62
N MET A 133 -21.14 -8.85 5.45
CA MET A 133 -20.87 -7.60 4.73
C MET A 133 -22.10 -7.06 3.99
N SER A 134 -22.26 -5.74 3.93
CA SER A 134 -23.14 -5.08 2.97
C SER A 134 -22.73 -5.40 1.51
N SER A 135 -23.67 -5.27 0.57
CA SER A 135 -23.39 -5.51 -0.86
C SER A 135 -22.29 -4.59 -1.40
N ALA A 136 -22.28 -3.33 -0.95
CA ALA A 136 -21.27 -2.34 -1.30
C ALA A 136 -19.88 -2.76 -0.82
N LEU A 137 -19.75 -3.23 0.43
CA LEU A 137 -18.47 -3.69 0.96
C LEU A 137 -17.98 -4.96 0.25
N LYS A 138 -18.87 -5.91 -0.08
CA LYS A 138 -18.49 -7.08 -0.88
C LYS A 138 -17.87 -6.68 -2.22
N GLN A 139 -18.49 -5.73 -2.91
CA GLN A 139 -17.95 -5.21 -4.16
C GLN A 139 -16.61 -4.51 -3.94
N ALA A 140 -16.50 -3.71 -2.88
CA ALA A 140 -15.27 -2.99 -2.57
C ALA A 140 -14.10 -3.93 -2.23
N VAL A 141 -14.37 -5.00 -1.48
CA VAL A 141 -13.42 -6.07 -1.17
C VAL A 141 -13.02 -6.82 -2.43
N PHE A 142 -13.96 -7.16 -3.31
CA PHE A 142 -13.67 -7.82 -4.57
C PHE A 142 -12.75 -6.97 -5.45
N LEU A 143 -13.05 -5.67 -5.61
CA LEU A 143 -12.20 -4.77 -6.37
C LEU A 143 -10.80 -4.65 -5.73
N ALA A 144 -10.72 -4.50 -4.41
CA ALA A 144 -9.44 -4.44 -3.69
C ALA A 144 -8.64 -5.74 -3.81
N LEU A 145 -9.30 -6.89 -3.84
CA LEU A 145 -8.70 -8.20 -4.10
C LEU A 145 -8.06 -8.24 -5.49
N VAL A 146 -8.81 -7.84 -6.53
CA VAL A 146 -8.30 -7.77 -7.92
C VAL A 146 -7.13 -6.79 -8.00
N GLY A 147 -7.26 -5.61 -7.39
CA GLY A 147 -6.19 -4.62 -7.32
C GLY A 147 -4.94 -5.14 -6.59
N ALA A 148 -5.11 -5.89 -5.51
CA ALA A 148 -4.01 -6.51 -4.78
C ALA A 148 -3.34 -7.64 -5.59
N ALA A 149 -4.11 -8.40 -6.37
CA ALA A 149 -3.57 -9.42 -7.27
C ALA A 149 -2.69 -8.79 -8.37
N PHE A 150 -3.16 -7.72 -9.02
CA PHE A 150 -2.34 -6.97 -9.97
C PHE A 150 -1.10 -6.38 -9.30
N SER A 151 -1.24 -5.84 -8.09
CA SER A 151 -0.11 -5.30 -7.32
C SER A 151 0.94 -6.38 -7.05
N ALA A 152 0.52 -7.59 -6.69
CA ALA A 152 1.42 -8.71 -6.44
C ALA A 152 2.15 -9.15 -7.71
N ILE A 153 1.45 -9.24 -8.84
CA ILE A 153 2.06 -9.58 -10.14
C ILE A 153 3.12 -8.54 -10.53
N ILE A 154 2.79 -7.25 -10.47
CA ILE A 154 3.72 -6.17 -10.84
C ILE A 154 4.93 -6.18 -9.91
N GLN A 155 4.73 -6.27 -8.60
CA GLN A 155 5.84 -6.24 -7.65
C GLN A 155 6.71 -7.49 -7.74
N SER A 156 6.12 -8.65 -8.07
CA SER A 156 6.89 -9.88 -8.32
C SER A 156 7.77 -9.70 -9.54
N TYR A 157 7.23 -9.09 -10.59
CA TYR A 157 7.99 -8.79 -11.80
C TYR A 157 9.11 -7.77 -11.55
N ILE A 158 8.85 -6.67 -10.82
CA ILE A 158 9.87 -5.68 -10.45
C ILE A 158 10.99 -6.32 -9.63
N PHE A 159 10.62 -7.11 -8.61
CA PHE A 159 11.59 -7.80 -7.76
C PHE A 159 12.45 -8.79 -8.57
N MET A 160 11.83 -9.62 -9.42
CA MET A 160 12.56 -10.56 -10.28
C MET A 160 13.48 -9.84 -11.27
N SER A 161 13.04 -8.72 -11.86
CA SER A 161 13.90 -7.90 -12.71
C SER A 161 15.12 -7.40 -11.94
N TYR A 162 14.92 -6.88 -10.73
CA TYR A 162 16.01 -6.37 -9.92
C TYR A 162 17.00 -7.48 -9.55
N VAL A 163 16.53 -8.64 -9.10
CA VAL A 163 17.38 -9.80 -8.76
C VAL A 163 18.15 -10.32 -9.99
N THR A 164 17.54 -10.30 -11.18
CA THR A 164 18.16 -10.86 -12.39
C THR A 164 19.15 -9.90 -13.04
N PHE A 165 18.85 -8.60 -13.08
CA PHE A 165 19.60 -7.62 -13.87
C PHE A 165 20.36 -6.59 -13.03
N GLY A 166 20.17 -6.57 -11.70
CA GLY A 166 20.74 -5.55 -10.81
C GLY A 166 20.12 -4.17 -10.96
N ASP A 167 19.06 -4.03 -11.76
CA ASP A 167 18.37 -2.78 -12.07
C ASP A 167 16.88 -3.03 -12.36
N ILE A 168 16.06 -1.99 -12.21
CA ILE A 168 14.64 -2.03 -12.59
C ILE A 168 14.53 -1.90 -14.11
N ARG A 169 14.73 -3.01 -14.80
CA ARG A 169 14.35 -3.14 -16.20
C ARG A 169 12.88 -3.56 -16.26
N LEU A 170 11.99 -2.60 -16.03
CA LEU A 170 10.59 -2.79 -16.40
C LEU A 170 10.56 -3.21 -17.89
N VAL A 171 9.82 -4.28 -18.25
CA VAL A 171 9.64 -4.69 -19.67
C VAL A 171 9.37 -3.41 -20.44
N GLY A 172 10.24 -3.03 -21.38
CA GLY A 172 10.03 -1.78 -22.14
C GLY A 172 10.84 -0.56 -21.70
N TYR A 173 11.96 -0.71 -20.98
CA TYR A 173 13.01 0.33 -21.01
C TYR A 173 13.42 0.70 -22.46
N ASN A 174 13.18 -0.21 -23.42
CA ASN A 174 13.35 0.01 -24.86
C ASN A 174 12.04 0.17 -25.65
N SER A 175 10.86 0.25 -25.01
CA SER A 175 9.58 0.38 -25.71
C SER A 175 8.72 1.53 -25.16
N PRO A 176 8.56 2.63 -25.91
CA PRO A 176 7.85 3.83 -25.46
C PRO A 176 6.36 3.63 -25.17
N HIS A 177 5.78 2.47 -25.53
CA HIS A 177 4.36 2.17 -25.34
C HIS A 177 4.03 1.49 -23.99
N PHE A 178 5.03 1.03 -23.24
CA PHE A 178 4.80 0.28 -21.99
C PHE A 178 4.27 1.13 -20.82
N PRO A 179 4.70 2.39 -20.61
CA PRO A 179 4.14 3.25 -19.57
C PRO A 179 2.63 3.47 -19.73
N LEU A 180 2.15 3.51 -20.98
CA LEU A 180 0.73 3.70 -21.31
C LEU A 180 -0.17 2.56 -20.82
N LEU A 181 0.35 1.33 -20.72
CA LEU A 181 -0.42 0.18 -20.26
C LEU A 181 -0.40 0.06 -18.72
N LEU A 182 0.72 0.43 -18.09
CA LEU A 182 0.85 0.36 -16.63
C LEU A 182 0.14 1.50 -15.89
N ILE A 183 0.09 2.71 -16.46
CA ILE A 183 -0.57 3.86 -15.81
C ILE A 183 -2.05 3.57 -15.46
N PRO A 184 -2.91 3.11 -16.39
CA PRO A 184 -4.29 2.74 -16.08
C PRO A 184 -4.38 1.65 -15.00
N LEU A 185 -3.43 0.72 -14.99
CA LEU A 185 -3.38 -0.35 -14.01
C LEU A 185 -3.02 0.19 -12.61
N PHE A 186 -2.05 1.08 -12.49
CA PHE A 186 -1.72 1.77 -11.23
C PHE A 186 -2.88 2.61 -10.72
N ILE A 187 -3.56 3.33 -11.62
CA ILE A 187 -4.76 4.10 -11.30
C ILE A 187 -5.87 3.17 -10.77
N PHE A 188 -6.13 2.06 -11.45
CA PHE A 188 -7.11 1.07 -11.02
C PHE A 188 -6.76 0.50 -9.63
N MET A 189 -5.51 0.08 -9.40
CA MET A 189 -5.08 -0.45 -8.11
C MET A 189 -5.25 0.56 -6.97
N PHE A 190 -4.98 1.84 -7.22
CA PHE A 190 -5.24 2.92 -6.27
C PHE A 190 -6.73 3.03 -5.96
N PHE A 191 -7.57 3.19 -6.98
CA PHE A 191 -9.01 3.36 -6.79
C PHE A 191 -9.66 2.13 -6.15
N ALA A 192 -9.19 0.92 -6.43
CA ALA A 192 -9.65 -0.30 -5.78
C ALA A 192 -9.39 -0.27 -4.26
N LYS A 193 -8.18 0.07 -3.83
CA LYS A 193 -7.84 0.21 -2.40
C LYS A 193 -8.61 1.37 -1.76
N PHE A 194 -8.64 2.52 -2.44
CA PHE A 194 -9.36 3.71 -1.97
C PHE A 194 -10.83 3.43 -1.76
N TYR A 195 -11.48 2.76 -2.72
CA TYR A 195 -12.89 2.40 -2.64
C TYR A 195 -13.18 1.43 -1.49
N PHE A 196 -12.30 0.45 -1.24
CA PHE A 196 -12.38 -0.39 -0.04
C PHE A 196 -12.33 0.42 1.25
N PHE A 197 -11.29 1.24 1.44
CA PHE A 197 -11.16 2.02 2.68
C PHE A 197 -12.31 3.02 2.87
N LEU A 198 -12.77 3.65 1.79
CA LEU A 198 -13.90 4.58 1.83
C LEU A 198 -15.20 3.88 2.21
N THR A 199 -15.47 2.73 1.61
CA THR A 199 -16.68 1.94 1.91
C THR A 199 -16.64 1.42 3.34
N TYR A 200 -15.49 0.87 3.76
CA TYR A 200 -15.28 0.41 5.13
C TYR A 200 -15.42 1.53 6.16
N TYR A 201 -14.91 2.74 5.87
CA TYR A 201 -15.08 3.92 6.72
C TYR A 201 -16.56 4.30 6.91
N ARG A 202 -17.36 4.21 5.84
CA ARG A 202 -18.80 4.52 5.89
C ARG A 202 -19.54 3.50 6.74
N GLU A 203 -19.23 2.22 6.60
CA GLU A 203 -19.92 1.11 7.29
C GLU A 203 -19.63 1.09 8.80
N ILE A 204 -18.38 1.33 9.23
CA ILE A 204 -18.08 1.52 10.66
C ILE A 204 -18.86 2.71 11.25
N GLY A 205 -19.22 3.69 10.41
CA GLY A 205 -20.00 4.85 10.82
C GLY A 205 -21.49 4.59 10.97
N SER A 206 -22.06 3.63 10.24
CA SER A 206 -23.48 3.31 10.30
C SER A 206 -23.84 2.45 11.51
N ASP A 207 -22.92 1.63 12.01
CA ASP A 207 -23.14 0.75 13.18
C ASP A 207 -23.10 1.51 14.54
N SER A 208 -22.97 2.84 14.51
CA SER A 208 -22.83 3.71 15.69
C SER A 208 -24.03 4.64 15.93
N VAL A 209 -25.16 4.38 15.27
CA VAL A 209 -26.46 5.05 15.44
C VAL A 209 -27.50 3.99 15.82
#